data_AF-A0A3E2N5X4-F1
#
_entry.id   AF-A0A3E2N5X4-F1
#
_cell.length_a   1.000
_cell.length_b   1.000
_cell.length_c   1.000
_cell.angle_alpha   90.00
_cell.angle_beta   90.00
_cell.angle_gamma   90.00
#
_symmetry.space_group_name_H-M   'P 1'
#
loop_
_entity.id
_entity.type
_entity.pdbx_description
1 polymer ?
#
loop_
_entity_poly.entity_id
_entity_poly.type
_entity_poly.pdbx_seq_one_letter_code
_entity_poly.pdbx_strand_id
1 'polypeptide(L)'
;MELNEYWSAQAVEEYKSMLYEQKMQNYSLACELQAPHVIHKAEVKQDGDMWCCILGDLPTGVVGFGKTPKEACDEFDAVWVNGYKTNS
;
A
#
# COMPACT_ATOMS: atom_id res chain seq x y z
N MET A 1 -5.33 -45.96 -11.05
CA MET A 1 -6.00 -44.73 -10.62
C MET A 1 -6.99 -44.39 -11.71
N GLU A 2 -8.28 -44.36 -11.39
CA GLU A 2 -9.31 -44.13 -12.40
C GLU A 2 -9.33 -42.65 -12.82
N LEU A 3 -9.68 -42.38 -14.07
CA LEU A 3 -9.67 -41.04 -14.68
C LEU A 3 -10.41 -40.01 -13.78
N ASN A 4 -11.52 -40.41 -13.16
CA ASN A 4 -12.35 -39.58 -12.29
C ASN A 4 -11.60 -39.02 -11.06
N GLU A 5 -10.71 -39.81 -10.47
CA GLU A 5 -9.90 -39.36 -9.32
C GLU A 5 -8.86 -38.31 -9.75
N TYR A 6 -8.28 -38.45 -10.94
CA TYR A 6 -7.29 -37.51 -11.48
C TYR A 6 -7.91 -36.13 -11.78
N TRP A 7 -9.05 -36.11 -12.49
CA TRP A 7 -9.78 -34.86 -12.75
C TRP A 7 -10.24 -34.18 -11.45
N SER A 8 -10.60 -34.97 -10.43
CA SER A 8 -10.94 -34.42 -9.12
C SER A 8 -9.75 -33.83 -8.37
N ALA A 9 -8.57 -34.46 -8.44
CA ALA A 9 -7.35 -33.96 -7.81
C ALA A 9 -6.83 -32.70 -8.50
N GLN A 10 -6.86 -32.66 -9.83
CA GLN A 10 -6.47 -31.49 -10.60
C GLN A 10 -7.37 -30.28 -10.28
N ALA A 11 -8.69 -30.48 -10.27
CA ALA A 11 -9.64 -29.41 -9.92
C ALA A 11 -9.43 -28.87 -8.50
N VAL A 12 -9.05 -29.73 -7.54
CA VAL A 12 -8.75 -29.31 -6.16
C VAL A 12 -7.47 -28.47 -6.11
N GLU A 13 -6.42 -28.83 -6.85
CA GLU A 13 -5.17 -28.05 -6.89
C GLU A 13 -5.35 -26.70 -7.59
N GLU A 14 -6.13 -26.65 -8.68
CA GLU A 14 -6.52 -25.40 -9.33
C GLU A 14 -7.29 -24.50 -8.35
N TYR A 15 -8.25 -25.06 -7.61
CA TYR A 15 -9.01 -24.32 -6.60
C TYR A 15 -8.12 -23.76 -5.47
N LYS A 16 -7.18 -24.55 -4.95
CA LYS A 16 -6.22 -24.08 -3.93
C LYS A 16 -5.35 -22.94 -4.47
N SER A 17 -4.92 -23.05 -5.73
CA SER A 17 -4.10 -22.02 -6.38
C SER A 17 -4.88 -20.71 -6.51
N MET A 18 -6.13 -20.78 -6.99
CA MET A 18 -7.02 -19.62 -7.07
C MET A 18 -7.25 -18.96 -5.70
N LEU A 19 -7.49 -19.76 -4.66
CA LEU A 19 -7.65 -19.25 -3.30
C LEU A 19 -6.38 -18.56 -2.79
N TYR A 20 -5.21 -19.09 -3.13
CA TYR A 20 -3.93 -18.49 -2.75
C TYR A 20 -3.75 -17.13 -3.43
N GLU A 21 -3.97 -17.05 -4.73
CA GLU A 21 -3.92 -15.79 -5.48
C GLU A 21 -4.87 -14.75 -4.92
N GLN A 22 -6.13 -15.15 -4.63
CA GLN A 22 -7.11 -14.27 -4.03
C GLN A 22 -6.67 -13.78 -2.64
N LYS A 23 -6.11 -14.67 -1.80
CA LYS A 23 -5.56 -14.28 -0.49
C LYS A 23 -4.42 -13.28 -0.61
N MET A 24 -3.51 -13.49 -1.58
CA MET A 24 -2.40 -12.58 -1.82
C MET A 24 -2.87 -11.20 -2.29
N GLN A 25 -3.85 -11.14 -3.20
CA GLN A 25 -4.47 -9.90 -3.63
C GLN A 25 -5.14 -9.17 -2.46
N ASN A 26 -5.91 -9.90 -1.63
CA ASN A 26 -6.55 -9.33 -0.45
C ASN A 26 -5.53 -8.81 0.58
N TYR A 27 -4.41 -9.51 0.77
CA TYR A 27 -3.34 -9.08 1.67
C TYR A 27 -2.70 -7.77 1.19
N SER A 28 -2.38 -7.67 -0.10
CA SER A 28 -1.84 -6.44 -0.70
C SER A 28 -2.78 -5.25 -0.47
N LEU A 29 -4.08 -5.43 -0.76
CA LEU A 29 -5.08 -4.39 -0.54
C LEU A 29 -5.19 -4.01 0.94
N ALA A 30 -5.14 -4.99 1.85
CA ALA A 30 -5.19 -4.71 3.28
C ALA A 30 -3.98 -3.87 3.74
N CYS A 31 -2.78 -4.15 3.23
CA CYS A 31 -1.59 -3.34 3.52
C CYS A 31 -1.76 -1.89 3.04
N GLU A 32 -2.27 -1.67 1.82
CA GLU A 32 -2.49 -0.32 1.29
C GLU A 32 -3.54 0.48 2.08
N LEU A 33 -4.63 -0.17 2.48
CA LEU A 33 -5.67 0.46 3.30
C LEU A 33 -5.21 0.76 4.73
N GLN A 34 -4.13 0.13 5.20
CA GLN A 34 -3.53 0.35 6.51
C GLN A 34 -2.38 1.37 6.49
N ALA A 35 -2.07 1.95 5.34
CA ALA A 35 -1.02 2.96 5.24
C ALA A 35 -1.39 4.22 6.08
N PRO A 36 -0.42 4.84 6.79
CA PRO A 36 -0.67 6.03 7.62
C PRO A 36 -1.41 7.14 6.90
N HIS A 37 -1.03 7.47 5.66
CA HIS A 37 -1.71 8.51 4.86
C HIS A 37 -3.19 8.20 4.61
N VAL A 38 -3.57 6.91 4.50
CA VAL A 38 -4.97 6.48 4.31
C VAL A 38 -5.75 6.53 5.61
N ILE A 39 -5.21 5.94 6.69
CA ILE A 39 -5.88 5.86 7.99
C ILE A 39 -6.15 7.26 8.55
N HIS A 40 -5.15 8.14 8.46
CA HIS A 40 -5.24 9.50 8.99
C HIS A 40 -5.85 10.48 7.99
N LYS A 41 -6.19 10.04 6.77
CA LYS A 41 -6.76 10.85 5.71
C LYS A 41 -5.92 12.10 5.44
N ALA A 42 -4.61 11.90 5.25
CA ALA A 42 -3.70 12.97 4.90
C ALA A 42 -4.17 13.66 3.60
N GLU A 43 -4.00 14.97 3.53
CA GLU A 43 -4.39 15.75 2.37
C GLU A 43 -3.29 15.66 1.31
N VAL A 44 -3.67 15.26 0.09
CA VAL A 44 -2.77 15.24 -1.06
C VAL A 44 -3.08 16.43 -1.96
N LYS A 45 -2.10 17.32 -2.13
CA LYS A 45 -2.22 18.56 -2.91
C LYS A 45 -1.08 18.66 -3.91
N GLN A 46 -1.38 19.18 -5.09
CA GLN A 46 -0.37 19.52 -6.08
C GLN A 46 0.14 20.95 -5.82
N ASP A 47 1.46 21.11 -5.76
CA ASP A 47 2.15 22.40 -5.65
C ASP A 47 3.23 22.51 -6.73
N GLY A 48 2.93 23.25 -7.80
CA GLY A 48 3.78 23.35 -8.97
C GLY A 48 3.98 22.00 -9.68
N ASP A 49 5.23 21.56 -9.77
CA ASP A 49 5.66 20.29 -10.37
C ASP A 49 5.75 19.14 -9.36
N MET A 50 5.42 19.40 -8.09
CA MET A 50 5.47 18.42 -7.01
C MET A 50 4.10 18.17 -6.39
N TRP A 51 4.00 17.04 -5.72
CA TRP A 51 2.88 16.63 -4.89
C TRP A 51 3.30 16.67 -3.43
N CYS A 52 2.40 17.15 -2.59
CA CYS A 52 2.56 17.28 -1.16
C CYS A 52 1.45 16.45 -0.49
N CYS A 53 1.86 15.48 0.31
CA CYS A 53 0.97 14.74 1.21
C CYS A 53 1.19 15.25 2.63
N ILE A 54 0.19 15.86 3.23
CA ILE A 54 0.31 16.55 4.53
C ILE A 54 -0.76 16.11 5.52
N LEU A 55 -0.36 15.90 6.76
CA LEU A 55 -1.25 15.74 7.89
C LEU A 55 -0.94 16.80 8.95
N GLY A 56 -1.93 17.64 9.24
CA GLY A 56 -1.81 18.79 10.14
C GLY A 56 -1.29 20.05 9.43
N ASP A 57 -0.83 21.02 10.23
CA ASP A 57 -0.38 22.32 9.75
C ASP A 57 1.14 22.46 9.80
N LEU A 58 1.72 23.11 8.80
CA LEU A 58 3.14 23.51 8.84
C LEU A 58 3.37 24.55 9.95
N PRO A 59 4.49 24.48 10.70
CA PRO A 59 5.64 23.58 10.52
C PRO A 59 5.56 22.27 11.32
N THR A 60 4.48 22.05 12.06
CA THR A 60 4.36 20.94 13.04
C THR A 60 3.80 19.64 12.46
N GLY A 61 3.18 19.71 11.29
CA GLY A 61 2.60 18.58 10.59
C GLY A 61 3.64 17.63 10.01
N VAL A 62 3.19 16.42 9.70
CA VAL A 62 3.98 15.46 8.94
C VAL A 62 3.71 15.72 7.46
N VAL A 63 4.78 15.84 6.66
CA VAL A 63 4.67 16.09 5.24
C VAL A 63 5.60 15.17 4.46
N GLY A 64 5.10 14.66 3.34
CA GLY A 64 5.86 13.97 2.31
C GLY A 64 5.75 14.69 0.98
N PHE A 65 6.83 14.68 0.20
CA PHE A 65 6.89 15.32 -1.13
C PHE A 65 7.31 14.31 -2.19
N GLY A 66 6.80 14.47 -3.41
CA GLY A 66 7.16 13.61 -4.55
C GLY A 66 6.78 14.23 -5.89
N LYS A 67 7.26 13.66 -7.01
CA LYS A 67 6.86 14.11 -8.35
C LYS A 67 5.51 13.54 -8.78
N THR A 68 5.06 12.50 -8.10
CA THR A 68 3.73 11.91 -8.27
C THR A 68 2.98 11.88 -6.93
N PRO A 69 1.64 11.79 -6.94
CA PRO A 69 0.86 11.64 -5.72
C PRO A 69 1.32 10.43 -4.88
N LYS A 70 1.63 9.32 -5.56
CA LYS A 70 2.11 8.10 -4.91
C LYS A 70 3.43 8.33 -4.19
N GLU A 71 4.40 8.97 -4.86
CA GLU A 71 5.70 9.26 -4.23
C GLU A 71 5.55 10.16 -3.00
N ALA A 72 4.65 11.14 -3.04
CA ALA A 72 4.38 12.00 -1.90
C ALA A 72 3.78 11.23 -0.70
N CYS A 73 2.85 10.30 -0.96
CA CYS A 73 2.30 9.43 0.08
C CYS A 73 3.33 8.43 0.62
N ASP A 74 4.15 7.83 -0.24
CA ASP A 74 5.19 6.88 0.15
C ASP A 74 6.24 7.58 1.06
N GLU A 75 6.64 8.81 0.72
CA GLU A 75 7.52 9.61 1.58
C GLU A 75 6.85 10.00 2.90
N PHE A 76 5.57 10.40 2.87
CA PHE A 76 4.80 10.69 4.09
C PHE A 76 4.78 9.48 5.04
N ASP A 77 4.47 8.30 4.53
CA ASP A 77 4.41 7.07 5.33
C ASP A 77 5.80 6.70 5.89
N ALA A 78 6.86 6.92 5.10
CA ALA A 78 8.22 6.69 5.54
C ALA A 78 8.62 7.64 6.68
N VAL A 79 8.27 8.92 6.58
CA VAL A 79 8.49 9.92 7.64
C VAL A 79 7.64 9.60 8.87
N TRP A 80 6.39 9.14 8.68
CA TRP A 80 5.52 8.75 9.78
C TRP A 80 6.11 7.62 10.63
N VAL A 81 6.65 6.59 9.98
CA VAL A 81 7.19 5.40 10.66
C VAL A 81 8.58 5.67 11.25
N ASN A 82 9.44 6.38 10.54
CA ASN A 82 10.86 6.51 10.91
C ASN A 82 11.24 7.85 11.53
N GLY A 83 10.33 8.83 11.52
CA GLY A 83 10.65 10.23 11.76
C GLY A 83 11.42 10.86 10.59
N TYR A 84 11.66 12.17 10.67
CA TYR A 84 12.46 12.87 9.67
C TYR A 84 13.92 12.41 9.73
N LYS A 85 14.48 12.04 8.58
CA LYS A 85 15.91 11.75 8.45
C LYS A 85 16.67 13.06 8.64
N THR A 86 17.30 13.23 9.80
CA THR A 86 18.35 14.24 9.95
C THR A 86 19.57 13.74 9.20
N ASN A 87 19.98 14.44 8.14
CA ASN A 87 21.28 14.19 7.51
C ASN A 87 22.37 14.56 8.51
N SER A 88 22.85 13.57 9.27
CA SER A 88 24.08 13.63 10.06
C SER A 88 25.30 13.43 9.18
#